data_AF-A0A2D8KLJ8-F1
#
_entry.id   AF-A0A2D8KLJ8-F1
#
_cell.length_a   1.000
_cell.length_b   1.000
_cell.length_c   1.000
_cell.angle_alpha   90.00
_cell.angle_beta   90.00
_cell.angle_gamma   90.00
#
_symmetry.space_group_name_H-M   'P 1'
#
loop_
_entity.id
_entity.type
_entity.pdbx_description
1 polymer ?
#
loop_
_entity_poly.entity_id
_entity_poly.type
_entity_poly.pdbx_seq_one_letter_code
_entity_poly.pdbx_strand_id
1 'polypeptide(L)'
;FQIGLGTQVRQFIDLKMHNQANHEWLNPVPMKFYVHRSLSLLVLGIHLILFWILRKMKLNLRVFNQILGLIGLEIFTGILMFYMDFPFSSQPLHLIFASLLFGAQSLFIFRIIAKK
;
A
#
# COMPACT_ATOMS: atom_id res chain seq x y z
N PHE A 1 -0.09 4.97 -9.56
CA PHE A 1 1.36 5.19 -9.30
C PHE A 1 1.92 4.22 -8.27
N GLN A 2 1.44 4.21 -7.02
CA GLN A 2 1.95 3.31 -5.96
C GLN A 2 1.97 1.82 -6.34
N ILE A 3 0.91 1.31 -6.98
CA ILE A 3 0.84 -0.08 -7.46
C ILE A 3 1.98 -0.40 -8.45
N GLY A 4 2.28 0.52 -9.37
CA GLY A 4 3.36 0.36 -10.35
C GLY A 4 4.74 0.37 -9.69
N LEU A 5 5.00 1.32 -8.79
CA LEU A 5 6.26 1.35 -8.03
C LEU A 5 6.44 0.12 -7.14
N GLY A 6 5.40 -0.27 -6.41
CA GLY A 6 5.41 -1.47 -5.56
C GLY A 6 5.68 -2.74 -6.35
N THR A 7 5.13 -2.85 -7.57
CA THR A 7 5.41 -3.99 -8.47
C THR A 7 6.88 -4.04 -8.88
N GLN A 8 7.50 -2.90 -9.20
CA GLN A 8 8.93 -2.84 -9.54
C GLN A 8 9.82 -3.19 -8.34
N VAL A 9 9.44 -2.76 -7.12
CA VAL A 9 10.13 -3.15 -5.90
C VAL A 9 10.03 -4.65 -5.69
N ARG A 10 8.83 -5.23 -5.81
CA ARG A 10 8.60 -6.68 -5.68
C ARG A 10 9.43 -7.49 -6.66
N GLN A 11 9.40 -7.13 -7.95
CA GLN A 11 10.19 -7.81 -8.98
C GLN A 11 11.69 -7.79 -8.65
N PHE A 12 12.20 -6.66 -8.16
CA PHE A 12 13.59 -6.55 -7.75
C PHE A 12 13.90 -7.46 -6.56
N ILE A 13 13.05 -7.46 -5.54
CA ILE A 13 13.19 -8.30 -4.34
C ILE A 13 13.15 -9.79 -4.72
N ASP A 14 12.20 -10.21 -5.54
CA ASP A 14 12.05 -11.60 -5.99
C ASP A 14 13.31 -12.09 -6.74
N LEU A 15 13.86 -11.27 -7.63
CA LEU A 15 15.11 -11.59 -8.34
C LEU A 15 16.30 -11.69 -7.38
N LYS A 16 16.34 -10.88 -6.32
CA LYS A 16 17.40 -10.92 -5.31
C LYS A 16 17.32 -12.15 -4.42
N MET A 17 16.12 -12.46 -3.93
CA MET A 17 15.86 -13.67 -3.13
C MET A 17 16.19 -14.96 -3.89
N HIS A 18 15.93 -14.98 -5.21
CA HIS A 18 16.25 -16.15 -6.03
C HIS A 18 17.75 -16.32 -6.30
N ASN A 19 18.49 -15.21 -6.49
CA ASN A 19 19.89 -15.24 -6.91
C ASN A 19 20.90 -15.23 -5.74
N GLN A 20 20.51 -14.81 -4.54
CA GLN A 20 21.41 -14.70 -3.40
C GLN A 20 20.87 -15.52 -2.21
N ALA A 21 21.49 -16.67 -1.93
CA ALA A 21 21.15 -17.55 -0.80
C ALA A 21 21.76 -17.10 0.55
N ASN A 22 22.46 -15.97 0.59
CA ASN A 22 23.19 -15.49 1.77
C ASN A 22 22.38 -14.45 2.55
N HIS A 23 22.64 -14.33 3.85
CA HIS A 23 21.96 -13.43 4.79
C HIS A 23 22.08 -11.91 4.49
N GLU A 24 22.83 -11.49 3.48
CA GLU A 24 22.97 -10.07 3.07
C GLU A 24 22.26 -9.75 1.75
N TRP A 25 21.32 -10.58 1.30
CA TRP A 25 20.66 -10.47 -0.01
C TRP A 25 19.94 -9.13 -0.29
N LEU A 26 19.60 -8.38 0.76
CA LEU A 26 18.94 -7.07 0.68
C LEU A 26 19.90 -5.88 0.56
N ASN A 27 21.21 -6.10 0.62
CA ASN A 27 22.21 -5.03 0.52
C ASN A 27 22.80 -4.91 -0.89
N PRO A 28 22.75 -3.73 -1.54
CA PRO A 28 22.04 -2.51 -1.13
C PRO A 28 20.54 -2.56 -1.45
N VAL A 29 19.74 -1.94 -0.60
CA VAL A 29 18.29 -1.79 -0.80
C VAL A 29 18.05 -0.86 -2.00
N PRO A 30 17.17 -1.22 -2.95
CA PRO A 30 16.97 -0.43 -4.17
C PRO A 30 16.38 0.94 -3.83
N MET A 31 16.82 2.00 -4.51
CA MET A 31 16.28 3.35 -4.30
C MET A 31 14.75 3.42 -4.44
N LYS A 32 14.19 2.60 -5.34
CA LYS A 32 12.74 2.48 -5.55
C LYS A 32 11.98 2.06 -4.30
N PHE A 33 12.59 1.25 -3.41
CA PHE A 33 11.98 0.87 -2.13
C PHE A 33 11.81 2.08 -1.21
N TYR A 34 12.84 2.92 -1.06
CA TYR A 34 12.76 4.14 -0.25
C TYR A 34 11.75 5.15 -0.80
N VAL A 35 11.70 5.27 -2.13
CA VAL A 35 10.69 6.11 -2.81
C VAL A 35 9.29 5.56 -2.58
N HIS A 36 9.08 4.25 -2.71
CA HIS A 36 7.79 3.61 -2.45
C HIS A 36 7.33 3.87 -1.00
N ARG A 37 8.19 3.56 -0.02
CA ARG A 37 7.92 3.76 1.42
C ARG A 37 7.55 5.21 1.77
N SER A 38 8.31 6.18 1.28
CA SER A 38 8.05 7.60 1.59
C SER A 38 6.76 8.09 0.97
N LEU A 39 6.46 7.67 -0.26
CA LEU A 39 5.20 8.00 -0.91
C LEU A 39 3.98 7.32 -0.27
N SER A 40 4.12 6.16 0.37
CA SER A 40 3.01 5.54 1.13
C SER A 40 2.53 6.45 2.25
N LEU A 41 3.45 7.15 2.94
CA LEU A 41 3.11 8.13 3.98
C LEU A 41 2.42 9.36 3.38
N LEU A 42 2.85 9.82 2.21
CA LEU A 42 2.18 10.89 1.48
C LEU A 42 0.74 10.49 1.11
N VAL A 43 0.54 9.26 0.63
CA VAL A 43 -0.80 8.72 0.32
C VAL A 43 -1.67 8.70 1.56
N LEU A 44 -1.16 8.25 2.71
CA LEU A 44 -1.90 8.31 3.98
C LEU A 44 -2.28 9.75 4.35
N GLY A 45 -1.33 10.69 4.28
CA GLY A 45 -1.57 12.11 4.56
C GLY A 45 -2.68 12.71 3.69
N ILE A 46 -2.66 12.44 2.39
CA ILE A 46 -3.71 12.88 1.45
C ILE A 46 -5.07 12.28 1.85
N HIS A 47 -5.12 10.99 2.20
CA HIS A 47 -6.37 10.35 2.59
C HIS A 47 -6.91 10.88 3.93
N LEU A 48 -6.05 11.26 4.87
CA LEU A 48 -6.46 11.92 6.12
C LEU A 48 -7.04 13.32 5.87
N ILE A 49 -6.44 14.09 4.96
CA ILE A 49 -6.98 15.40 4.54
C ILE A 49 -8.35 15.21 3.88
N LEU A 50 -8.47 14.27 2.94
CA LEU A 50 -9.75 13.93 2.30
C LEU A 50 -10.79 13.50 3.33
N PHE A 51 -10.42 12.67 4.31
CA PHE A 51 -11.32 12.28 5.39
C PHE A 51 -11.88 13.49 6.12
N TRP A 52 -11.04 14.47 6.46
CA TRP A 52 -11.46 15.69 7.14
C TRP A 52 -12.45 16.51 6.29
N ILE A 53 -12.17 16.66 4.98
CA ILE A 53 -13.07 17.35 4.04
C ILE A 53 -14.42 16.61 3.95
N LEU A 54 -14.40 15.29 3.75
CA LEU A 54 -15.61 14.47 3.61
C LEU A 54 -16.45 14.45 4.88
N ARG A 55 -15.81 14.51 6.07
CA ARG A 55 -16.49 14.70 7.37
C ARG A 55 -17.25 16.02 7.41
N LYS A 56 -16.65 17.12 6.93
CA LYS A 56 -17.29 18.44 6.89
C LYS A 56 -18.49 18.45 5.92
N MET A 57 -18.43 17.68 4.84
CA MET A 57 -19.54 17.52 3.89
C MET A 57 -20.67 16.59 4.38
N LYS A 58 -20.58 16.03 5.59
CA LYS A 58 -21.57 15.10 6.18
C LYS A 58 -21.88 13.88 5.28
N LEU A 59 -20.92 13.43 4.48
CA LEU A 59 -21.07 12.24 3.63
C LEU A 59 -21.00 10.95 4.47
N ASN A 60 -21.54 9.86 3.94
CA ASN A 60 -21.40 8.55 4.55
C ASN A 60 -19.95 8.04 4.37
N LEU A 61 -19.21 7.97 5.49
CA LEU A 61 -17.79 7.62 5.49
C LEU A 61 -17.52 6.15 5.77
N ARG A 62 -18.53 5.28 5.79
CA ARG A 62 -18.32 3.85 6.12
C ARG A 62 -17.27 3.20 5.22
N VAL A 63 -17.35 3.43 3.91
CA VAL A 63 -16.36 2.92 2.93
C VAL A 63 -15.03 3.66 3.05
N PHE A 64 -15.05 4.97 3.30
CA PHE A 64 -13.82 5.74 3.44
C PHE A 64 -13.01 5.34 4.69
N ASN A 65 -13.67 4.97 5.78
CA ASN A 65 -13.02 4.41 6.96
C ASN A 65 -12.35 3.06 6.65
N GLN A 66 -12.99 2.22 5.82
CA GLN A 66 -12.38 0.97 5.35
C GLN A 66 -11.13 1.25 4.51
N ILE A 67 -11.17 2.27 3.63
CA ILE A 67 -10.00 2.72 2.85
C ILE A 67 -8.86 3.12 3.80
N LEU A 68 -9.12 3.95 4.82
CA LEU A 68 -8.09 4.34 5.78
C LEU A 68 -7.51 3.13 6.54
N GLY A 69 -8.37 2.19 6.96
CA GLY A 69 -7.94 0.95 7.60
C GLY A 69 -7.03 0.11 6.70
N LEU A 70 -7.40 -0.04 5.43
CA LEU A 70 -6.61 -0.77 4.43
C LEU A 70 -5.28 -0.09 4.11
N ILE A 71 -5.22 1.25 4.05
CA ILE A 71 -3.94 1.98 3.90
C ILE A 71 -3.03 1.72 5.11
N GLY A 72 -3.58 1.76 6.33
CA GLY A 72 -2.82 1.44 7.53
C GLY A 72 -2.28 0.01 7.50
N LEU A 73 -3.11 -0.96 7.08
CA LEU A 73 -2.72 -2.36 6.94
C LEU A 73 -1.65 -2.57 5.87
N GLU A 74 -1.74 -1.88 4.74
CA GLU A 74 -0.73 -1.89 3.67
C GLU A 74 0.62 -1.39 4.16
N ILE A 75 0.64 -0.23 4.85
CA ILE A 75 1.88 0.32 5.42
C ILE A 75 2.45 -0.64 6.47
N PHE A 76 1.60 -1.19 7.35
CA PHE A 76 2.02 -2.12 8.38
C PHE A 76 2.61 -3.40 7.80
N THR A 77 1.94 -4.02 6.83
CA THR A 77 2.45 -5.22 6.15
C THR A 77 3.72 -4.95 5.37
N GLY A 78 3.83 -3.79 4.71
CA GLY A 78 5.08 -3.33 4.07
C GLY A 78 6.26 -3.21 5.03
N ILE A 79 6.04 -2.65 6.22
CA ILE A 79 7.03 -2.58 7.30
C ILE A 79 7.42 -3.99 7.76
N LEU A 80 6.42 -4.84 8.05
CA LEU A 80 6.64 -6.19 8.55
C LEU A 80 7.48 -7.03 7.58
N MET A 81 7.18 -6.93 6.27
CA MET A 81 7.96 -7.61 5.24
C MET A 81 9.44 -7.24 5.26
N PHE A 82 9.74 -5.94 5.39
CA PHE A 82 11.12 -5.49 5.40
C PHE A 82 11.89 -5.92 6.65
N TYR A 83 11.26 -5.86 7.83
CA TYR A 83 11.91 -6.18 9.09
C TYR A 83 11.96 -7.69 9.42
N MET A 84 11.16 -8.52 8.74
CA MET A 84 11.14 -9.98 8.93
C MET A 84 11.76 -10.74 7.75
N ASP A 85 12.61 -10.09 6.95
CA ASP A 85 13.29 -10.70 5.81
C ASP A 85 12.34 -11.35 4.78
N PHE A 86 11.20 -10.70 4.50
CA PHE A 86 10.20 -11.13 3.53
C PHE A 86 9.74 -12.58 3.75
N PRO A 87 9.03 -12.86 4.87
CA PRO A 87 8.64 -14.22 5.21
C PRO A 87 7.69 -14.82 4.16
N PHE A 88 7.62 -16.15 4.10
CA PHE A 88 6.76 -16.84 3.14
C PHE A 88 5.33 -16.29 3.17
N SER A 89 4.74 -16.10 1.98
CA SER A 89 3.40 -15.51 1.78
C SER A 89 3.23 -14.02 2.11
N SER A 90 4.24 -13.32 2.62
CA SER A 90 4.09 -11.90 2.97
C SER A 90 3.78 -11.01 1.77
N GLN A 91 4.46 -11.23 0.63
CA GLN A 91 4.23 -10.43 -0.58
C GLN A 91 2.86 -10.68 -1.23
N PRO A 92 2.39 -11.93 -1.42
CA PRO A 92 1.02 -12.18 -1.87
C PRO A 92 -0.04 -11.55 -0.95
N LEU A 93 0.15 -11.61 0.38
CA LEU A 93 -0.80 -11.00 1.33
C LEU A 93 -0.87 -9.49 1.18
N HIS A 94 0.29 -8.82 1.09
CA HIS A 94 0.35 -7.39 0.79
C HIS A 94 -0.36 -7.05 -0.54
N LEU A 95 -0.17 -7.86 -1.59
CA LEU A 95 -0.87 -7.64 -2.86
C LEU A 95 -2.40 -7.80 -2.76
N ILE A 96 -2.89 -8.74 -1.95
CA ILE A 96 -4.33 -8.92 -1.71
C ILE A 96 -4.90 -7.68 -1.03
N PHE A 97 -4.23 -7.16 -0.01
CA PHE A 97 -4.65 -5.93 0.68
C PHE A 97 -4.60 -4.70 -0.24
N ALA A 98 -3.55 -4.56 -1.07
CA ALA A 98 -3.49 -3.54 -2.12
C ALA A 98 -4.67 -3.62 -3.11
N SER A 99 -5.07 -4.85 -3.49
CA SER A 99 -6.18 -5.09 -4.42
C SER A 99 -7.53 -4.74 -3.78
N LEU A 100 -7.73 -5.11 -2.50
CA LEU A 100 -8.91 -4.73 -1.72
C LEU A 100 -8.99 -3.20 -1.54
N LEU A 101 -7.85 -2.55 -1.29
CA LEU A 101 -7.77 -1.09 -1.18
C LEU A 101 -8.19 -0.42 -2.49
N PHE A 102 -7.68 -0.89 -3.63
CA PHE A 102 -8.06 -0.39 -4.94
C PHE A 102 -9.56 -0.57 -5.23
N GLY A 103 -10.12 -1.74 -4.88
CA GLY A 103 -11.55 -2.01 -4.99
C GLY A 103 -12.39 -1.06 -4.12
N ALA A 104 -11.99 -0.85 -2.86
CA ALA A 104 -12.67 0.05 -1.93
C ALA A 104 -12.63 1.50 -2.43
N GLN A 105 -11.50 1.98 -2.94
CA GLN A 105 -11.36 3.30 -3.55
C GLN A 105 -12.27 3.45 -4.78
N SER A 106 -12.29 2.45 -5.66
CA SER A 106 -13.15 2.45 -6.85
C SER A 106 -14.63 2.49 -6.49
N LEU A 107 -15.05 1.68 -5.50
CA LEU A 107 -16.42 1.68 -4.99
C LEU A 107 -16.80 3.04 -4.37
N PHE A 108 -15.89 3.66 -3.62
CA PHE A 108 -16.12 4.97 -3.02
C PHE A 108 -16.32 6.04 -4.09
N ILE A 109 -15.46 6.07 -5.11
CA ILE A 109 -15.58 6.99 -6.25
C ILE A 109 -16.91 6.78 -6.98
N PHE A 110 -17.26 5.53 -7.28
CA PHE A 110 -18.52 5.19 -7.94
C PHE A 110 -19.73 5.69 -7.13
N ARG A 111 -19.73 5.51 -5.81
CA ARG A 111 -20.80 6.01 -4.93
C ARG A 111 -20.92 7.53 -4.89
N ILE A 112 -19.84 8.26 -5.07
CA ILE A 112 -19.88 9.73 -5.14
C ILE A 112 -20.43 10.18 -6.50
N ILE A 113 -19.97 9.56 -7.59
CA ILE A 113 -20.37 9.94 -8.94
C ILE A 113 -21.83 9.56 -9.22
N ALA A 114 -22.25 8.34 -8.87
CA ALA A 114 -23.60 7.84 -9.14
C ALA A 114 -24.69 8.42 -8.22
N LYS A 115 -24.31 9.21 -7.20
CA LYS A 115 -25.24 9.94 -6.33
C LYS A 115 -25.48 11.39 -6.77
N LYS A 116 -24.85 11.83 -7.87
CA LYS A 116 -25.30 12.99 -8.63
C LYS A 116 -26.42 12.57 -9.57
#